data_AF-A0A820NYY9-F1
#
_entry.id   AF-A0A820NYY9-F1
#
_cell.length_a   1.000
_cell.length_b   1.000
_cell.length_c   1.000
_cell.angle_alpha   90.00
_cell.angle_beta   90.00
_cell.angle_gamma   90.00
#
_symmetry.space_group_name_H-M   'P 1'
#
loop_
_entity.id
_entity.type
_entity.pdbx_description
1 polymer ?
#
loop_
_entity_poly.entity_id
_entity_poly.type
_entity_poly.pdbx_seq_one_letter_code
_entity_poly.pdbx_strand_id
1 'polypeptide(L)'
;FLAGPSPRDKNVIDWRHEAVSYLSSASINYDGTIFIPVPEGRFHGTYHDSSTWTYDNQISWECECRHVADLIVFWIPRYIDEGMAGFTTNVEFGEDIHSGKIVYGRPENAEKCRYLDTRMKELKLPVFTSLANTLHHAISLLGAGAYRSNGEVYVPLFIWKTQQFQSWYSNLKLAGNCLEKAKVLAT
;
A
#
# COMPACT_ATOMS: atom_id res chain seq x y z
N PHE A 1 1.37 0.37 -2.12
CA PHE A 1 2.00 0.41 -0.78
C PHE A 1 1.88 -0.96 -0.14
N LEU A 2 2.93 -1.49 0.48
CA LEU A 2 2.94 -2.81 1.14
C LEU A 2 2.78 -2.66 2.66
N ALA A 3 1.54 -2.57 3.13
CA ALA A 3 1.18 -2.43 4.53
C ALA A 3 1.17 -3.78 5.26
N GLY A 4 1.59 -3.79 6.53
CA GLY A 4 1.68 -5.00 7.33
C GLY A 4 2.70 -4.90 8.45
N PRO A 5 2.69 -5.84 9.41
CA PRO A 5 3.72 -5.90 10.44
C PRO A 5 5.11 -6.07 9.81
N SER A 6 6.11 -5.46 10.46
CA SER A 6 7.53 -5.71 10.20
C SER A 6 8.12 -6.46 11.40
N PRO A 7 9.10 -7.36 11.15
CA PRO A 7 9.73 -8.11 12.22
C PRO A 7 10.50 -7.18 13.16
N ARG A 8 10.44 -7.49 14.46
CA ARG A 8 11.25 -6.81 15.48
C ARG A 8 12.65 -7.40 15.59
N ASP A 9 12.76 -8.71 15.36
CA ASP A 9 14.05 -9.38 15.27
C ASP A 9 14.61 -9.23 13.84
N LYS A 10 15.83 -8.71 13.75
CA LYS A 10 16.60 -8.55 12.49
C LYS A 10 16.94 -9.87 11.80
N ASN A 11 16.86 -11.01 12.51
CA ASN A 11 17.11 -12.33 11.94
C ASN A 11 15.87 -12.89 11.22
N VAL A 12 14.69 -12.31 11.42
CA VAL A 12 13.47 -12.70 10.72
C VAL A 12 13.40 -11.94 9.40
N ILE A 13 13.28 -12.69 8.31
CA ILE A 13 13.16 -12.13 6.96
C ILE A 13 11.80 -11.42 6.84
N ASP A 14 11.81 -10.15 6.44
CA ASP A 14 10.57 -9.41 6.15
C ASP A 14 9.88 -9.99 4.90
N TRP A 15 8.59 -10.29 5.02
CA TRP A 15 7.77 -10.86 3.94
C TRP A 15 7.76 -9.97 2.69
N ARG A 16 8.09 -8.68 2.80
CA ARG A 16 8.18 -7.77 1.66
C ARG A 16 9.28 -8.16 0.68
N HIS A 17 10.31 -8.90 1.09
CA HIS A 17 11.28 -9.48 0.16
C HIS A 17 10.64 -10.49 -0.78
N GLU A 18 9.81 -11.38 -0.24
CA GLU A 18 9.04 -12.34 -1.04
C GLU A 18 8.08 -11.60 -1.97
N ALA A 19 7.42 -10.55 -1.48
CA ALA A 19 6.52 -9.74 -2.29
C ALA A 19 7.25 -9.07 -3.48
N VAL A 20 8.40 -8.43 -3.24
CA VAL A 20 9.19 -7.79 -4.30
C VAL A 20 9.68 -8.84 -5.30
N SER A 21 10.19 -9.99 -4.83
CA SER A 21 10.63 -11.08 -5.70
C SER A 21 9.49 -11.63 -6.57
N TYR A 22 8.27 -11.74 -6.03
CA TYR A 22 7.10 -12.16 -6.78
C TYR A 22 6.75 -11.13 -7.86
N LEU A 23 6.70 -9.84 -7.50
CA LEU A 23 6.37 -8.75 -8.42
C LEU A 23 7.40 -8.59 -9.54
N SER A 24 8.69 -8.79 -9.25
CA SER A 24 9.78 -8.71 -10.22
C SER A 24 9.98 -9.98 -11.04
N SER A 25 9.24 -11.07 -10.74
CA SER A 25 9.40 -12.33 -11.46
C SER A 25 9.04 -12.19 -12.95
N ALA A 26 9.63 -13.01 -13.81
CA ALA A 26 9.42 -12.92 -15.26
C ALA A 26 7.95 -13.10 -15.70
N SER A 27 7.14 -13.79 -14.89
CA SER A 27 5.71 -13.99 -15.17
C SER A 27 4.85 -12.77 -14.83
N ILE A 28 5.27 -11.97 -13.85
CA ILE A 28 4.54 -10.79 -13.39
C ILE A 28 5.09 -9.52 -14.04
N ASN A 29 6.42 -9.39 -14.06
CA ASN A 29 7.17 -8.29 -14.66
C ASN A 29 6.58 -6.91 -14.32
N TYR A 30 6.27 -6.68 -13.04
CA TYR A 30 5.68 -5.43 -12.59
C TYR A 30 6.71 -4.31 -12.67
N ASP A 31 6.40 -3.26 -13.44
CA ASP A 31 7.25 -2.11 -13.72
C ASP A 31 6.83 -0.83 -12.97
N GLY A 32 5.82 -0.94 -12.11
CA GLY A 32 5.32 0.17 -11.31
C GLY A 32 6.14 0.44 -10.04
N THR A 33 5.70 1.42 -9.26
CA THR A 33 6.36 1.82 -8.01
C THR A 33 5.84 1.04 -6.81
N ILE A 34 6.76 0.51 -5.99
CA ILE A 34 6.44 -0.19 -4.73
C ILE A 34 6.91 0.66 -3.55
N PHE A 35 5.97 1.10 -2.71
CA PHE A 35 6.29 1.73 -1.42
C PHE A 35 6.40 0.68 -0.33
N ILE A 36 7.57 0.60 0.31
CA ILE A 36 7.93 -0.33 1.39
C ILE A 36 8.09 0.50 2.68
N PRO A 37 7.24 0.33 3.70
CA PRO A 37 7.31 1.09 4.97
C PRO A 37 8.40 0.56 5.89
N VAL A 38 9.62 0.48 5.37
CA VAL A 38 10.83 0.07 6.08
C VAL A 38 11.96 0.96 5.58
N PRO A 39 12.84 1.49 6.45
CA PRO A 39 14.00 2.25 6.00
C PRO A 39 14.83 1.43 5.01
N GLU A 40 15.26 2.06 3.91
CA GLU A 40 15.96 1.40 2.79
C GLU A 40 17.14 0.54 3.26
N GLY A 41 18.00 1.09 4.12
CA GLY A 41 19.14 0.35 4.65
C GLY A 41 18.71 -0.87 5.49
N ARG A 42 17.58 -0.81 6.20
CA ARG A 42 17.06 -1.97 6.95
C ARG A 42 16.53 -3.02 5.98
N PHE A 43 15.84 -2.59 4.92
CA PHE A 43 15.34 -3.51 3.90
C PHE A 43 16.50 -4.21 3.17
N HIS A 44 17.53 -3.50 2.74
CA HIS A 44 18.66 -4.11 2.02
C HIS A 44 19.77 -4.69 2.91
N GLY A 45 19.60 -4.67 4.24
CA GLY A 45 20.63 -5.17 5.18
C GLY A 45 21.89 -4.30 5.25
N THR A 46 21.84 -3.07 4.73
CA THR A 46 22.93 -2.07 4.70
C THR A 46 22.72 -0.97 5.75
N TYR A 47 21.89 -1.23 6.77
CA TYR A 47 21.45 -0.20 7.71
C TYR A 47 22.63 0.39 8.49
N HIS A 48 22.88 1.66 8.22
CA HIS A 48 23.65 2.56 9.05
C HIS A 48 22.67 3.58 9.61
N ASP A 49 22.79 3.93 10.89
CA ASP A 49 21.97 4.98 11.51
C ASP A 49 22.17 6.28 10.71
N SER A 50 21.22 6.61 9.84
CA SER A 50 21.20 7.91 9.18
C SER A 50 20.86 8.97 10.21
N SER A 51 21.71 9.99 10.35
CA SER A 51 21.48 11.12 11.24
C SER A 51 20.23 11.95 10.91
N THR A 52 19.60 11.72 9.74
CA THR A 52 18.39 12.43 9.29
C THR A 52 17.10 11.62 9.43
N TRP A 53 17.18 10.33 9.79
CA TRP A 53 15.98 9.52 10.02
C TRP A 53 15.40 9.81 11.40
N THR A 54 14.11 10.10 11.45
CA THR A 54 13.34 10.22 12.70
C THR A 54 12.06 9.41 12.58
N TYR A 55 11.50 9.02 13.72
CA TYR A 55 10.21 8.32 13.76
C TYR A 55 9.07 9.18 13.18
N ASP A 56 9.09 10.49 13.41
CA ASP A 56 8.08 11.41 12.87
C ASP A 56 8.17 11.53 11.34
N ASN A 57 9.38 11.53 10.78
CA ASN A 57 9.59 11.49 9.34
C ASN A 57 9.09 10.17 8.75
N GLN A 58 9.28 9.04 9.45
CA GLN A 58 8.75 7.74 9.05
C GLN A 58 7.21 7.75 8.99
N ILE A 59 6.55 8.25 10.04
CA ILE A 59 5.07 8.36 10.07
C ILE A 59 4.58 9.23 8.91
N SER A 60 5.22 10.39 8.70
CA SER A 60 4.83 11.33 7.65
C SER A 60 4.99 10.71 6.26
N TRP A 61 6.08 9.99 6.02
CA TRP A 61 6.33 9.26 4.78
C TRP A 61 5.30 8.15 4.54
N GLU A 62 5.00 7.34 5.56
CA GLU A 62 4.03 6.24 5.44
C GLU A 62 2.63 6.76 5.11
N CYS A 63 2.17 7.82 5.79
CA CYS A 63 0.90 8.47 5.52
C CYS A 63 0.83 9.02 4.08
N GLU A 64 1.88 9.72 3.63
CA GLU A 64 1.92 10.30 2.29
C GLU A 64 1.96 9.20 1.21
N CYS A 65 2.78 8.16 1.39
CA CYS A 65 2.85 7.03 0.48
C CYS A 65 1.55 6.21 0.41
N ARG A 66 0.82 6.03 1.52
CA ARG A 66 -0.53 5.43 1.50
C ARG A 66 -1.51 6.31 0.71
N HIS A 67 -1.43 7.62 0.89
CA HIS A 67 -2.31 8.57 0.20
C HIS A 67 -2.11 8.55 -1.32
N VAL A 68 -0.87 8.54 -1.81
CA VAL A 68 -0.56 8.56 -3.26
C VAL A 68 -0.59 7.18 -3.91
N ALA A 69 -0.50 6.10 -3.14
CA ALA A 69 -0.58 4.76 -3.70
C ALA A 69 -1.92 4.52 -4.41
N ASP A 70 -1.87 3.84 -5.55
CA ASP A 70 -3.07 3.40 -6.27
C ASP A 70 -3.79 2.29 -5.54
N LEU A 71 -3.01 1.35 -4.98
CA LEU A 71 -3.49 0.28 -4.11
C LEU A 71 -2.59 0.14 -2.88
N ILE A 72 -3.24 -0.27 -1.80
CA ILE A 72 -2.60 -0.58 -0.52
C ILE A 72 -2.83 -2.06 -0.24
N VAL A 73 -1.76 -2.84 -0.34
CA VAL A 73 -1.79 -4.28 -0.03
C VAL A 73 -1.51 -4.43 1.46
N PHE A 74 -2.53 -4.84 2.21
CA PHE A 74 -2.40 -5.26 3.60
C PHE A 74 -2.14 -6.77 3.64
N TRP A 75 -0.89 -7.15 3.88
CA TRP A 75 -0.54 -8.54 4.21
C TRP A 75 -0.21 -8.63 5.69
N ILE A 76 -0.98 -9.44 6.44
CA ILE A 76 -0.90 -9.46 7.91
C ILE A 76 -0.52 -10.87 8.42
N PRO A 77 0.77 -11.26 8.34
CA PRO A 77 1.29 -12.50 8.93
C PRO A 77 1.54 -12.32 10.44
N ARG A 78 0.46 -12.08 11.19
CA ARG A 78 0.53 -11.71 12.61
C ARG A 78 0.83 -12.91 13.50
N TYR A 79 1.90 -12.78 14.27
CA TYR A 79 2.23 -13.60 15.43
C TYR A 79 2.68 -12.65 16.55
N ILE A 80 1.86 -12.49 17.58
CA ILE A 80 2.06 -11.44 18.59
C ILE A 80 3.32 -11.75 19.42
N ASP A 81 3.46 -13.01 19.85
CA ASP A 81 4.55 -13.44 20.72
C ASP A 81 5.92 -13.45 20.00
N GLU A 82 5.92 -13.56 18.66
CA GLU A 82 7.12 -13.50 17.82
C GLU A 82 7.46 -12.07 17.36
N GLY A 83 6.78 -11.05 17.92
CA GLY A 83 7.08 -9.65 17.63
C GLY A 83 6.48 -9.11 16.32
N MET A 84 5.57 -9.84 15.68
CA MET A 84 4.87 -9.48 14.44
C MET A 84 3.45 -8.96 14.69
N ALA A 85 3.23 -8.21 15.78
CA ALA A 85 1.89 -7.87 16.27
C ALA A 85 1.06 -6.94 15.37
N GLY A 86 1.68 -6.08 14.55
CA GLY A 86 0.98 -5.23 13.57
C GLY A 86 -0.02 -4.25 14.18
N PHE A 87 0.32 -3.61 15.31
CA PHE A 87 -0.60 -2.69 16.00
C PHE A 87 -0.91 -1.44 15.16
N THR A 88 0.12 -0.75 14.64
CA THR A 88 -0.05 0.40 13.76
C THR A 88 -0.81 0.04 12.50
N THR A 89 -0.56 -1.15 11.94
CA THR A 89 -1.30 -1.67 10.76
C THR A 89 -2.81 -1.69 10.95
N ASN A 90 -3.32 -1.90 12.18
CA ASN A 90 -4.77 -1.85 12.42
C ASN A 90 -5.32 -0.43 12.27
N VAL A 91 -4.55 0.59 12.65
CA VAL A 91 -4.93 2.00 12.51
C VAL A 91 -4.95 2.37 11.03
N GLU A 92 -3.86 2.07 10.31
CA GLU A 92 -3.75 2.30 8.86
C GLU A 92 -4.89 1.61 8.10
N PHE A 93 -5.17 0.35 8.42
CA PHE A 93 -6.28 -0.38 7.83
C PHE A 93 -7.62 0.33 8.07
N GLY A 94 -7.88 0.79 9.30
CA GLY A 94 -9.09 1.52 9.63
C GLY A 94 -9.25 2.84 8.87
N GLU A 95 -8.15 3.58 8.66
CA GLU A 95 -8.14 4.80 7.86
C GLU A 95 -8.41 4.53 6.38
N ASP A 96 -7.87 3.44 5.84
CA ASP A 96 -7.88 3.18 4.40
C ASP A 96 -9.02 2.26 3.93
N ILE A 97 -9.74 1.58 4.83
CA ILE A 97 -10.71 0.55 4.44
C ILE A 97 -11.81 1.05 3.49
N HIS A 98 -12.16 2.34 3.58
CA HIS A 98 -13.18 2.98 2.74
C HIS A 98 -12.58 3.78 1.57
N SER A 99 -11.26 3.76 1.37
CA SER A 99 -10.58 4.47 0.28
C SER A 99 -10.86 3.88 -1.11
N GLY A 100 -11.35 2.63 -1.17
CA GLY A 100 -11.46 1.86 -2.41
C GLY A 100 -10.11 1.32 -2.93
N LYS A 101 -9.03 1.47 -2.17
CA LYS A 101 -7.65 1.10 -2.59
C LYS A 101 -7.13 -0.19 -1.95
N ILE A 102 -7.84 -0.77 -0.99
CA ILE A 102 -7.28 -1.84 -0.16
C ILE A 102 -7.39 -3.21 -0.83
N VAL A 103 -6.33 -4.00 -0.67
CA VAL A 103 -6.32 -5.44 -0.97
C VAL A 103 -5.78 -6.14 0.28
N TYR A 104 -6.50 -7.15 0.78
CA TYR A 104 -6.22 -7.73 2.09
C TYR A 104 -5.96 -9.24 2.02
N GLY A 105 -4.89 -9.66 2.67
CA GLY A 105 -4.63 -11.07 2.93
C GLY A 105 -3.89 -11.31 4.24
N ARG A 106 -3.99 -12.54 4.73
CA ARG A 106 -3.26 -13.01 5.91
C ARG A 106 -3.10 -14.53 5.86
N PRO A 107 -2.07 -15.12 6.46
CA PRO A 107 -1.99 -16.57 6.67
C PRO A 107 -3.19 -17.13 7.44
N GLU A 108 -3.54 -18.40 7.21
CA GLU A 108 -4.69 -19.03 7.89
C GLU A 108 -4.58 -19.02 9.42
N ASN A 109 -3.35 -19.14 9.92
CA ASN A 109 -3.00 -19.15 11.33
C ASN A 109 -2.63 -17.77 11.89
N ALA A 110 -2.78 -16.67 11.14
CA ALA A 110 -2.48 -15.34 11.64
C ALA A 110 -3.42 -14.95 12.78
N GLU A 111 -2.83 -14.46 13.87
CA GLU A 111 -3.55 -14.21 15.10
C GLU A 111 -4.46 -12.99 15.00
N LYS A 112 -5.59 -13.02 15.72
CA LYS A 112 -6.48 -11.87 15.95
C LYS A 112 -6.94 -11.11 14.68
N CYS A 113 -6.96 -11.76 13.52
CA CYS A 113 -7.38 -11.15 12.25
C CYS A 113 -8.89 -11.22 11.98
N ARG A 114 -9.67 -11.94 12.81
CA ARG A 114 -11.13 -12.14 12.62
C ARG A 114 -11.90 -10.83 12.41
N TYR A 115 -11.54 -9.76 13.13
CA TYR A 115 -12.22 -8.47 12.98
C TYR A 115 -12.01 -7.89 11.58
N LEU A 116 -10.77 -7.90 11.07
CA LEU A 116 -10.43 -7.41 9.74
C LEU A 116 -11.14 -8.25 8.66
N ASP A 117 -11.13 -9.57 8.81
CA ASP A 117 -11.85 -10.49 7.91
C ASP A 117 -13.35 -10.16 7.86
N THR A 118 -14.00 -9.90 9.00
CA THR A 118 -15.41 -9.50 9.06
C THR A 118 -15.67 -8.20 8.33
N ARG A 119 -14.81 -7.18 8.53
CA ARG A 119 -14.94 -5.88 7.86
C ARG A 119 -14.79 -5.99 6.34
N MET A 120 -13.85 -6.81 5.86
CA MET A 120 -13.71 -7.10 4.43
C MET A 120 -14.97 -7.75 3.85
N LYS A 121 -15.54 -8.74 4.56
CA LYS A 121 -16.77 -9.43 4.14
C LYS A 121 -17.98 -8.50 4.09
N GLU A 122 -18.14 -7.59 5.04
CA GLU A 122 -19.22 -6.59 5.05
C GLU A 122 -19.15 -5.66 3.83
N LEU A 123 -17.94 -5.32 3.40
CA LEU A 123 -17.69 -4.56 2.17
C LEU A 123 -17.72 -5.42 0.90
N LYS A 124 -17.99 -6.73 1.02
CA LYS A 124 -17.97 -7.71 -0.07
C LYS A 124 -16.61 -7.77 -0.80
N LEU A 125 -15.53 -7.49 -0.07
CA LEU A 125 -14.17 -7.58 -0.57
C LEU A 125 -13.55 -8.94 -0.21
N PRO A 126 -12.66 -9.48 -1.06
CA PRO A 126 -12.04 -10.78 -0.83
C PRO A 126 -11.08 -10.77 0.36
N VAL A 127 -10.92 -11.93 0.99
CA VAL A 127 -9.90 -12.22 2.01
C VAL A 127 -9.00 -13.32 1.47
N PHE A 128 -7.73 -13.01 1.21
CA PHE A 128 -6.78 -13.98 0.68
C PHE A 128 -5.97 -14.65 1.80
N THR A 129 -5.64 -15.92 1.61
CA THR A 129 -4.82 -16.70 2.57
C THR A 129 -3.35 -16.87 2.14
N SER A 130 -2.97 -16.24 1.01
CA SER A 130 -1.63 -16.34 0.41
C SER A 130 -1.16 -14.96 -0.05
N LEU A 131 0.12 -14.66 0.19
CA LEU A 131 0.76 -13.41 -0.25
C LEU A 131 0.71 -13.31 -1.77
N ALA A 132 1.06 -14.37 -2.48
CA ALA A 132 1.04 -14.42 -3.94
C ALA A 132 -0.36 -14.12 -4.50
N ASN A 133 -1.42 -14.74 -3.96
CA ASN A 133 -2.79 -14.47 -4.41
C ASN A 133 -3.23 -13.03 -4.11
N THR A 134 -2.82 -12.49 -2.97
CA THR A 134 -3.09 -11.10 -2.59
C THR A 134 -2.44 -10.12 -3.58
N LEU A 135 -1.16 -10.32 -3.91
CA LEU A 135 -0.41 -9.51 -4.86
C LEU A 135 -0.95 -9.66 -6.28
N HIS A 136 -1.26 -10.88 -6.70
CA HIS A 136 -1.84 -11.16 -8.01
C HIS A 136 -3.16 -10.40 -8.21
N HIS A 137 -4.04 -10.42 -7.21
CA HIS A 137 -5.29 -9.67 -7.26
C HIS A 137 -5.05 -8.17 -7.32
N ALA A 138 -4.09 -7.64 -6.55
CA ALA A 138 -3.73 -6.22 -6.61
C ALA A 138 -3.26 -5.80 -8.01
N ILE A 139 -2.41 -6.59 -8.66
CA ILE A 139 -1.95 -6.30 -10.03
C ILE A 139 -3.12 -6.34 -11.02
N SER A 140 -4.02 -7.31 -10.89
CA SER A 140 -5.22 -7.40 -11.71
C SER A 140 -6.11 -6.16 -11.59
N LEU A 141 -6.25 -5.59 -10.39
CA LEU A 141 -7.00 -4.35 -10.15
C LEU A 141 -6.31 -3.10 -10.73
N LEU A 142 -4.97 -3.03 -10.69
CA LEU A 142 -4.22 -1.93 -11.31
C LEU A 142 -4.41 -1.90 -12.83
N GLY A 143 -4.45 -3.09 -13.45
CA GLY A 143 -4.44 -3.24 -14.90
C GLY A 143 -3.23 -2.53 -15.50
N ALA A 144 -3.44 -1.78 -16.60
CA ALA A 144 -2.37 -1.03 -17.26
C ALA A 144 -1.86 0.21 -16.49
N GLY A 145 -2.38 0.49 -15.28
CA GLY A 145 -2.02 1.70 -14.54
C GLY A 145 -2.40 2.99 -15.28
N ALA A 146 -1.72 4.08 -14.94
CA ALA A 146 -1.68 5.33 -15.70
C ALA A 146 -0.52 6.21 -15.19
N TYR A 147 0.28 6.76 -16.11
CA TYR A 147 1.34 7.71 -15.75
C TYR A 147 0.74 9.00 -15.20
N ARG A 148 1.29 9.46 -14.06
CA ARG A 148 0.93 10.69 -13.35
C ARG A 148 2.20 11.28 -12.73
N SER A 149 2.26 12.60 -12.61
CA SER A 149 3.40 13.31 -12.01
C SER A 149 2.94 14.48 -11.14
N ASN A 150 3.81 14.97 -10.25
CA ASN A 150 3.52 16.11 -9.36
C ASN A 150 2.20 15.88 -8.57
N GLY A 151 1.31 16.87 -8.49
CA GLY A 151 0.05 16.72 -7.78
C GLY A 151 -0.94 15.70 -8.38
N GLU A 152 -0.70 15.22 -9.61
CA GLU A 152 -1.56 14.21 -10.24
C GLU A 152 -1.52 12.87 -9.52
N VAL A 153 -0.41 12.54 -8.86
CA VAL A 153 -0.25 11.27 -8.11
C VAL A 153 -1.20 11.17 -6.93
N TYR A 154 -1.72 12.30 -6.46
CA TYR A 154 -2.70 12.35 -5.37
C TYR A 154 -4.13 12.02 -5.81
N VAL A 155 -4.38 11.99 -7.12
CA VAL A 155 -5.68 11.60 -7.68
C VAL A 155 -5.70 10.08 -7.80
N PRO A 156 -6.62 9.37 -7.10
CA PRO A 156 -6.70 7.92 -7.20
C PRO A 156 -6.89 7.46 -8.64
N LEU A 157 -6.26 6.34 -8.99
CA LEU A 157 -6.29 5.80 -10.36
C LEU A 157 -7.70 5.64 -10.93
N PHE A 158 -8.64 5.16 -10.10
CA PHE A 158 -10.02 4.94 -10.54
C PHE A 158 -10.75 6.26 -10.86
N ILE A 159 -10.40 7.37 -10.21
CA ILE A 159 -10.90 8.71 -10.55
C ILE A 159 -10.18 9.24 -11.79
N TRP A 160 -8.85 9.09 -11.81
CA TRP A 160 -8.01 9.53 -12.92
C TRP A 160 -8.47 8.93 -14.26
N LYS A 161 -8.87 7.66 -14.28
CA LYS A 161 -9.34 6.98 -15.49
C LYS A 161 -10.73 7.43 -15.97
N THR A 162 -11.48 8.22 -15.21
CA THR A 162 -12.83 8.66 -15.62
C THR A 162 -12.75 9.73 -16.70
N GLN A 163 -13.68 9.66 -17.66
CA GLN A 163 -13.79 10.68 -18.70
C GLN A 163 -14.09 12.07 -18.10
N GLN A 164 -14.94 12.11 -17.07
CA GLN A 164 -15.33 13.35 -16.38
C GLN A 164 -14.13 14.05 -15.79
N PHE A 165 -13.26 13.33 -15.05
CA PHE A 165 -12.05 13.90 -14.48
C PHE A 165 -11.07 14.36 -15.56
N GLN A 166 -10.85 13.54 -16.59
CA GLN A 166 -9.92 13.89 -17.68
C GLN A 166 -10.38 15.12 -18.45
N SER A 167 -11.68 15.27 -18.73
CA SER A 167 -12.23 16.46 -19.38
C SER A 167 -12.15 17.72 -18.50
N TRP A 168 -12.38 17.59 -17.19
CA TRP A 168 -12.21 18.71 -16.27
C TRP A 168 -10.74 19.15 -16.17
N TYR A 169 -9.83 18.18 -15.99
CA TYR A 169 -8.42 18.47 -15.78
C TYR A 169 -7.73 18.98 -17.05
N SER A 170 -8.12 18.50 -18.24
CA SER A 170 -7.62 19.04 -19.51
C SER A 170 -7.96 20.53 -19.67
N ASN A 171 -9.19 20.92 -19.34
CA ASN A 171 -9.61 22.33 -19.37
C ASN A 171 -8.83 23.19 -18.38
N LEU A 172 -8.54 22.68 -17.18
CA LEU A 172 -7.72 23.38 -16.20
C LEU A 172 -6.28 23.61 -16.70
N LYS A 173 -5.68 22.58 -17.32
CA LYS A 173 -4.33 22.71 -17.92
C LYS A 173 -4.30 23.71 -19.07
N LEU A 174 -5.32 23.75 -19.92
CA LEU A 174 -5.44 24.75 -20.99
C LEU A 174 -5.54 26.18 -20.45
N ALA A 175 -6.14 26.36 -19.27
CA ALA A 175 -6.19 27.63 -18.57
C ALA A 175 -4.89 27.97 -17.79
N GLY A 176 -3.83 27.16 -17.91
CA GLY A 176 -2.55 27.39 -17.25
C GLY A 176 -2.47 26.91 -15.80
N ASN A 177 -3.47 26.16 -15.31
CA ASN A 177 -3.47 25.63 -13.95
C ASN A 177 -2.76 24.26 -13.88
N CYS A 178 -2.24 23.94 -12.70
CA CYS A 178 -1.70 22.62 -12.36
C CYS A 178 -2.35 22.07 -11.09
N LEU A 179 -2.29 20.75 -10.91
CA LEU A 179 -2.64 20.12 -9.64
C LEU A 179 -1.42 20.09 -8.74
N GLU A 180 -1.58 20.61 -7.51
CA GLU A 180 -0.56 20.50 -6.46
C GLU A 180 -0.84 19.33 -5.52
N LYS A 181 -2.10 19.16 -5.10
CA LYS A 181 -2.54 18.07 -4.21
C LYS A 181 -4.02 17.75 -4.45
N ALA A 182 -4.41 16.52 -4.12
CA ALA A 182 -5.80 16.09 -4.10
C ALA A 182 -6.04 15.16 -2.90
N LYS A 183 -7.27 15.11 -2.39
CA LYS A 183 -7.70 14.16 -1.36
C LYS A 183 -9.14 13.74 -1.66
N VAL A 184 -9.40 12.44 -1.67
CA VAL A 184 -10.78 11.95 -1.67
C VAL A 184 -11.37 12.19 -0.29
N LEU A 185 -12.48 12.91 -0.24
CA LEU A 185 -13.27 13.05 0.97
C LEU A 185 -14.32 11.94 0.97
N ALA A 186 -14.34 11.12 2.02
CA ALA A 186 -15.43 10.20 2.24
C ALA A 186 -16.69 11.02 2.54
N THR A 187 -17.78 10.71 1.85
CA THR A 187 -19.14 11.21 2.14
C THR A 187 -19.84 10.29 3.12
#